data_AF-A0A4Y9LW74-F1
#
_entry.id   AF-A0A4Y9LW74-F1
#
_cell.length_a   1.000
_cell.length_b   1.000
_cell.length_c   1.000
_cell.angle_alpha   90.00
_cell.angle_beta   90.00
_cell.angle_gamma   90.00
#
_symmetry.space_group_name_H-M   'P 1'
#
loop_
_entity.id
_entity.type
_entity.pdbx_description
1 polymer ?
#
loop_
_entity_poly.entity_id
_entity_poly.type
_entity_poly.pdbx_seq_one_letter_code
_entity_poly.pdbx_strand_id
1 'polypeptide(L)'
;MARGSRAERTELNGAADRHCRGGDLMSAGEGSEAGEEASVVNGLYIFDIEMRDGKRGQARGVVMLCDGRIMGGDSYFYYTGSYTFRNGKWRGDLIVNQHTEAVGRSLVFGGREVTCGFSGDYFPGGAEVEGMALVGKTSVTFTARLTLKDAM
;
A
#
# COMPACT_ATOMS: atom_id res chain seq x y z
N MET A 1 9.51 20.48 64.64
CA MET A 1 8.13 20.36 65.21
C MET A 1 7.38 19.31 64.40
N ALA A 2 6.54 18.50 65.07
CA ALA A 2 5.72 17.35 64.62
C ALA A 2 6.50 16.10 64.14
N ARG A 3 6.61 14.97 64.88
CA ARG A 3 5.61 13.98 65.41
C ARG A 3 4.91 13.22 64.27
N GLY A 4 5.23 11.95 63.98
CA GLY A 4 4.83 10.68 64.63
C GLY A 4 4.40 9.70 63.49
N SER A 5 4.28 8.37 63.57
CA SER A 5 4.39 7.36 64.61
C SER A 5 4.37 5.95 63.94
N ARG A 6 5.39 5.13 64.24
CA ARG A 6 5.42 3.70 64.64
C ARG A 6 4.29 2.70 64.26
N ALA A 7 4.69 1.53 63.72
CA ALA A 7 4.44 0.13 64.20
C ALA A 7 5.07 -0.84 63.17
N GLU A 8 6.19 -1.55 63.38
CA GLU A 8 6.55 -2.67 64.27
C GLU A 8 5.87 -4.04 63.96
N ARG A 9 6.65 -4.88 63.25
CA ARG A 9 6.88 -6.35 63.32
C ARG A 9 5.76 -7.30 63.78
N THR A 10 5.64 -8.46 63.12
CA THR A 10 6.15 -9.78 63.60
C THR A 10 5.88 -10.89 62.57
N GLU A 11 6.84 -11.81 62.49
CA GLU A 11 7.00 -12.95 61.57
C GLU A 11 6.05 -14.12 61.88
N LEU A 12 5.92 -15.10 60.96
CA LEU A 12 6.34 -16.51 61.14
C LEU A 12 5.68 -17.48 60.13
N ASN A 13 6.54 -18.05 59.28
CA ASN A 13 6.65 -19.43 58.79
C ASN A 13 5.43 -20.35 58.57
N GLY A 14 5.40 -20.96 57.38
CA GLY A 14 4.77 -22.25 57.11
C GLY A 14 5.25 -22.83 55.77
N ALA A 15 6.20 -23.75 55.81
CA ALA A 15 6.68 -24.54 54.67
C ALA A 15 5.86 -25.83 54.52
N ALA A 16 5.57 -26.26 53.29
CA ALA A 16 5.49 -27.68 52.90
C ALA A 16 5.34 -27.84 51.38
N ASP A 17 6.26 -28.61 50.81
CA ASP A 17 6.27 -29.16 49.45
C ASP A 17 4.96 -29.85 49.04
N ARG A 18 4.68 -29.86 47.72
CA ARG A 18 4.35 -31.09 46.96
C ARG A 18 4.24 -30.86 45.45
N HIS A 19 5.25 -31.38 44.75
CA HIS A 19 5.20 -32.21 43.54
C HIS A 19 4.45 -31.73 42.27
N CYS A 20 5.23 -31.46 41.22
CA CYS A 20 4.82 -31.49 39.82
C CYS A 20 4.55 -32.93 39.34
N ARG A 21 3.49 -33.15 38.53
CA ARG A 21 3.44 -34.17 37.45
C ARG A 21 2.17 -34.04 36.58
N GLY A 22 2.38 -33.88 35.27
CA GLY A 22 1.61 -34.32 34.07
C GLY A 22 0.08 -34.08 34.02
N GLY A 23 -0.55 -33.71 32.92
CA GLY A 23 -0.19 -33.65 31.51
C GLY A 23 -1.49 -33.47 30.70
N ASP A 24 -1.38 -32.74 29.59
CA ASP A 24 -2.24 -32.68 28.40
C ASP A 24 -3.77 -32.82 28.52
N LEU A 25 -4.47 -31.71 28.25
CA LEU A 25 -5.73 -31.75 27.51
C LEU A 25 -5.82 -30.56 26.54
N MET A 26 -5.85 -30.90 25.25
CA MET A 26 -6.11 -30.02 24.11
C MET A 26 -7.54 -29.43 24.15
N SER A 27 -7.75 -28.33 23.42
CA SER A 27 -9.00 -27.80 22.83
C SER A 27 -9.25 -26.35 23.25
N ALA A 28 -9.49 -25.36 22.39
CA ALA A 28 -9.58 -25.28 20.94
C ALA A 28 -9.08 -23.90 20.52
N GLY A 29 -8.61 -23.80 19.27
CA GLY A 29 -8.37 -22.51 18.65
C GLY A 29 -9.67 -21.78 18.31
N GLU A 30 -9.44 -20.66 17.62
CA GLU A 30 -10.38 -19.88 16.82
C GLU A 30 -11.07 -18.70 17.51
N GLY A 31 -10.41 -17.57 17.30
CA GLY A 31 -10.97 -16.23 17.35
C GLY A 31 -10.01 -15.25 16.69
N SER A 32 -9.21 -15.68 15.69
CA SER A 32 -8.69 -14.72 14.72
C SER A 32 -9.88 -14.41 13.84
N GLU A 33 -10.61 -13.35 14.17
CA GLU A 33 -11.39 -12.65 13.17
C GLU A 33 -10.41 -12.39 12.03
N ALA A 34 -10.51 -13.19 10.98
CA ALA A 34 -9.87 -12.90 9.71
C ALA A 34 -10.53 -11.60 9.27
N GLY A 35 -9.98 -10.48 9.75
CA GLY A 35 -10.32 -9.16 9.29
C GLY A 35 -10.25 -9.26 7.78
N GLU A 36 -11.40 -9.10 7.14
CA GLU A 36 -11.58 -9.18 5.70
C GLU A 36 -10.35 -8.56 5.07
N GLU A 37 -9.46 -9.40 4.49
CA GLU A 37 -8.22 -8.90 3.91
C GLU A 37 -8.68 -7.91 2.86
N ALA A 38 -8.46 -6.61 3.13
CA ALA A 38 -8.92 -5.56 2.23
C ALA A 38 -8.43 -5.95 0.83
N SER A 39 -9.33 -6.10 -0.11
CA SER A 39 -8.95 -6.40 -1.49
C SER A 39 -9.01 -5.11 -2.29
N VAL A 40 -8.22 -5.05 -3.35
CA VAL A 40 -8.38 -3.98 -4.33
C VAL A 40 -9.71 -4.22 -5.03
N VAL A 41 -10.60 -3.23 -4.98
CA VAL A 41 -11.91 -3.33 -5.62
C VAL A 41 -11.71 -3.33 -7.13
N ASN A 42 -12.28 -4.32 -7.80
CA ASN A 42 -12.27 -4.32 -9.26
C ASN A 42 -13.16 -3.17 -9.74
N GLY A 43 -12.68 -2.40 -10.72
CA GLY A 43 -13.45 -1.25 -11.18
C GLY A 43 -12.65 -0.23 -11.98
N LEU A 44 -13.34 0.86 -12.27
CA LEU A 44 -12.82 2.02 -12.99
C LEU A 44 -12.36 3.08 -12.01
N TYR A 45 -11.12 3.54 -12.19
CA TYR A 45 -10.48 4.53 -11.35
C TYR A 45 -10.03 5.73 -12.19
N ILE A 46 -10.18 6.92 -11.63
CA ILE A 46 -9.41 8.09 -12.11
C ILE A 46 -8.10 8.13 -11.35
N PHE A 47 -7.02 8.45 -12.06
CA PHE A 47 -5.73 8.76 -11.42
C PHE A 47 -5.33 10.21 -11.67
N ASP A 48 -4.61 10.77 -10.71
CA ASP A 48 -3.89 12.04 -10.81
C ASP A 48 -2.43 11.79 -10.45
N ILE A 49 -1.49 12.23 -11.31
CA ILE A 49 -0.04 12.05 -11.14
C ILE A 49 0.64 13.41 -11.06
N GLU A 50 1.63 13.51 -10.16
CA GLU A 50 2.55 14.63 -10.05
C GLU A 50 4.00 14.13 -10.10
N MET A 51 4.82 14.69 -10.99
CA MET A 51 6.26 14.39 -11.08
C MET A 51 7.03 15.19 -10.02
N ARG A 52 7.98 14.55 -9.32
CA ARG A 52 8.66 15.13 -8.14
C ARG A 52 10.09 15.63 -8.44
N ASP A 53 10.79 15.09 -9.45
CA ASP A 53 12.22 15.38 -9.73
C ASP A 53 12.47 16.65 -10.58
N GLY A 54 11.82 17.78 -10.26
CA GLY A 54 12.02 19.06 -10.96
C GLY A 54 11.48 19.10 -12.40
N LYS A 55 10.97 17.98 -12.92
CA LYS A 55 10.17 17.94 -14.15
C LYS A 55 8.76 18.41 -13.79
N ARG A 56 8.37 19.60 -14.26
CA ARG A 56 6.97 20.06 -14.19
C ARG A 56 6.14 19.16 -15.11
N GLY A 57 5.46 18.18 -14.54
CA GLY A 57 4.61 17.26 -15.27
C GLY A 57 3.47 16.78 -14.38
N GLN A 58 2.25 16.90 -14.90
CA GLN A 58 1.06 16.31 -14.32
C GLN A 58 0.40 15.43 -15.38
N ALA A 59 -0.22 14.34 -14.94
CA ALA A 59 -1.04 13.50 -15.81
C ALA A 59 -2.32 13.15 -15.09
N ARG A 60 -3.43 13.09 -15.84
CA ARG A 60 -4.72 12.65 -15.36
C ARG A 60 -5.35 11.77 -16.42
N GLY A 61 -5.89 10.64 -15.99
CA GLY A 61 -6.51 9.68 -16.89
C GLY A 61 -7.35 8.66 -16.14
N VAL A 62 -7.59 7.55 -16.82
CA VAL A 62 -8.45 6.48 -16.32
C VAL A 62 -7.71 5.15 -16.40
N VAL A 63 -7.85 4.35 -15.36
CA VAL A 63 -7.37 2.96 -15.33
C VAL A 63 -8.46 2.04 -14.82
N MET A 64 -8.47 0.81 -15.32
CA MET A 64 -9.20 -0.31 -14.77
C MET A 64 -8.25 -1.12 -13.90
N LEU A 65 -8.66 -1.36 -12.65
CA LEU A 65 -8.05 -2.36 -11.78
C LEU A 65 -8.94 -3.59 -11.82
N CYS A 66 -8.39 -4.74 -12.20
CA CYS A 66 -9.16 -5.98 -12.27
C CYS A 66 -8.24 -7.16 -12.04
N ASP A 67 -8.48 -7.92 -10.97
CA ASP A 67 -7.81 -9.18 -10.65
C ASP A 67 -6.27 -9.11 -10.74
N GLY A 68 -5.69 -8.06 -10.15
CA GLY A 68 -4.24 -7.87 -10.15
C GLY A 68 -3.67 -7.27 -11.45
N ARG A 69 -4.52 -6.81 -12.37
CA ARG A 69 -4.10 -6.15 -13.62
C ARG A 69 -4.46 -4.67 -13.62
N ILE A 70 -3.59 -3.87 -14.22
CA ILE A 70 -3.82 -2.45 -14.49
C ILE A 70 -3.83 -2.24 -16.01
N MET A 71 -4.89 -1.63 -16.52
CA MET A 71 -4.99 -1.24 -17.94
C MET A 71 -5.69 0.11 -18.04
N GLY A 72 -5.19 1.02 -18.86
CA GLY A 72 -5.83 2.33 -19.01
C GLY A 72 -5.06 3.29 -19.88
N GLY A 73 -5.35 4.58 -19.73
CA GLY A 73 -4.69 5.61 -20.52
C GLY A 73 -5.11 7.03 -20.14
N ASP A 74 -4.45 7.98 -20.78
CA ASP A 74 -4.80 9.39 -20.81
C ASP A 74 -4.83 9.89 -22.27
N SER A 75 -4.81 11.21 -22.46
CA SER A 75 -4.83 11.85 -23.77
C SER A 75 -3.63 11.51 -24.68
N TYR A 76 -2.53 10.99 -24.14
CA TYR A 76 -1.28 10.73 -24.88
C TYR A 76 -0.76 9.32 -24.74
N PHE A 77 -1.00 8.69 -23.60
CA PHE A 77 -0.39 7.42 -23.23
C PHE A 77 -1.44 6.36 -22.92
N TYR A 78 -1.06 5.11 -23.12
CA TYR A 78 -1.74 3.95 -22.54
C TYR A 78 -0.82 3.24 -21.55
N TYR A 79 -1.43 2.55 -20.60
CA TYR A 79 -0.77 1.86 -19.50
C TYR A 79 -1.23 0.41 -19.46
N THR A 80 -0.28 -0.49 -19.28
CA THR A 80 -0.56 -1.92 -19.03
C THR A 80 0.39 -2.44 -17.97
N GLY A 81 -0.11 -3.17 -17.00
CA GLY A 81 0.71 -3.63 -15.88
C GLY A 81 0.00 -4.61 -14.97
N SER A 82 0.66 -4.87 -13.84
CA SER A 82 0.15 -5.75 -12.79
C SER A 82 0.34 -5.12 -11.41
N TYR A 83 -0.45 -5.58 -10.46
CA TYR A 83 -0.33 -5.19 -9.06
C TYR A 83 -0.60 -6.36 -8.12
N THR A 84 -0.10 -6.20 -6.91
CA THR A 84 -0.38 -7.07 -5.77
C THR A 84 -0.83 -6.22 -4.59
N PHE A 85 -1.73 -6.77 -3.79
CA PHE A 85 -2.09 -6.18 -2.51
C PHE A 85 -1.95 -7.24 -1.42
N ARG A 86 -1.09 -6.97 -0.43
CA ARG A 86 -0.84 -7.87 0.71
C ARG A 86 -0.51 -7.04 1.94
N ASN A 87 -1.12 -7.37 3.08
CA ASN A 87 -0.85 -6.73 4.38
C ASN A 87 -0.96 -5.20 4.34
N GLY A 88 -2.02 -4.66 3.70
CA GLY A 88 -2.18 -3.20 3.59
C GLY A 88 -1.30 -2.53 2.52
N LYS A 89 -0.37 -3.26 1.90
CA LYS A 89 0.58 -2.70 0.93
C LYS A 89 0.17 -3.02 -0.49
N TRP A 90 0.04 -1.97 -1.28
CA TRP A 90 -0.21 -2.02 -2.71
C TRP A 90 1.09 -1.79 -3.47
N ARG A 91 1.44 -2.68 -4.39
CA ARG A 91 2.65 -2.59 -5.22
C ARG A 91 2.36 -3.08 -6.62
N GLY A 92 3.07 -2.53 -7.59
CA GLY A 92 2.95 -3.01 -8.96
C GLY A 92 3.96 -2.38 -9.90
N ASP A 93 3.85 -2.81 -11.14
CA ASP A 93 4.63 -2.33 -12.26
C ASP A 93 3.71 -2.13 -13.46
N LEU A 94 4.05 -1.14 -14.29
CA LEU A 94 3.34 -0.86 -15.53
C LEU A 94 4.28 -0.37 -16.60
N ILE A 95 3.91 -0.67 -17.84
CA ILE A 95 4.52 -0.14 -19.04
C ILE A 95 3.65 1.02 -19.52
N VAL A 96 4.30 2.14 -19.85
CA VAL A 96 3.70 3.33 -20.45
C VAL A 96 4.15 3.41 -21.89
N ASN A 97 3.21 3.52 -22.80
CA ASN A 97 3.46 3.69 -24.23
C ASN A 97 2.64 4.85 -24.78
N GLN A 98 3.22 5.59 -25.73
CA GLN A 98 2.55 6.74 -26.34
C GLN A 98 1.68 6.28 -27.52
N HIS A 99 0.40 6.67 -27.53
CA HIS A 99 -0.51 6.40 -28.66
C HIS A 99 -0.80 7.65 -29.50
N THR A 100 -0.67 8.84 -28.92
CA THR A 100 -0.94 10.10 -29.62
C THR A 100 0.32 10.93 -29.73
N GLU A 101 0.69 11.33 -30.96
CA GLU A 101 1.77 12.28 -31.19
C GLU A 101 1.44 13.66 -30.61
N ALA A 102 2.42 14.30 -29.97
CA ALA A 102 2.26 15.61 -29.36
C ALA A 102 3.17 16.64 -30.03
N VAL A 103 2.82 17.01 -31.26
CA VAL A 103 3.58 18.00 -32.06
C VAL A 103 3.66 19.33 -31.30
N GLY A 104 4.87 19.86 -31.15
CA GLY A 104 5.12 21.13 -30.45
C GLY A 104 4.99 21.07 -28.93
N ARG A 105 4.81 19.88 -28.32
CA ARG A 105 4.82 19.70 -26.86
C ARG A 105 5.96 18.78 -26.44
N SER A 106 6.68 19.16 -25.39
CA SER A 106 7.66 18.29 -24.76
C SER A 106 6.96 17.39 -23.75
N LEU A 107 6.75 16.12 -24.10
CA LEU A 107 6.22 15.12 -23.19
C LEU A 107 7.37 14.46 -22.40
N VAL A 108 7.16 14.24 -21.10
CA VAL A 108 8.17 13.67 -20.19
C VAL A 108 8.71 12.33 -20.67
N PHE A 109 7.89 11.53 -21.38
CA PHE A 109 8.22 10.19 -21.86
C PHE A 109 8.53 10.11 -23.36
N GLY A 110 8.15 11.12 -24.14
CA GLY A 110 8.57 11.37 -25.53
C GLY A 110 8.84 10.15 -26.43
N GLY A 111 7.78 9.52 -26.94
CA GLY A 111 7.82 8.48 -27.99
C GLY A 111 8.49 7.17 -27.59
N ARG A 112 8.83 6.99 -26.31
CA ARG A 112 9.52 5.80 -25.80
C ARG A 112 8.60 4.98 -24.92
N GLU A 113 8.80 3.68 -24.96
CA GLU A 113 8.29 2.78 -23.94
C GLU A 113 9.01 3.10 -22.61
N VAL A 114 8.23 3.22 -21.53
CA VAL A 114 8.73 3.53 -20.20
C VAL A 114 8.19 2.52 -19.21
N THR A 115 9.08 1.93 -18.41
CA THR A 115 8.70 1.06 -17.30
C THR A 115 8.57 1.88 -16.03
N CYS A 116 7.47 1.69 -15.31
CA CYS A 116 7.17 2.33 -14.04
C CYS A 116 6.98 1.27 -12.97
N GLY A 117 7.66 1.40 -11.84
CA GLY A 117 7.34 0.65 -10.61
C GLY A 117 6.69 1.58 -9.59
N PHE A 118 5.76 1.05 -8.79
CA PHE A 118 5.11 1.82 -7.74
C PHE A 118 4.87 1.01 -6.46
N SER A 119 4.73 1.74 -5.36
CA SER A 119 4.30 1.20 -4.07
C SER A 119 3.52 2.24 -3.28
N GLY A 120 2.61 1.79 -2.44
CA GLY A 120 1.88 2.66 -1.53
C GLY A 120 0.82 1.90 -0.75
N ASP A 121 -0.23 2.63 -0.41
CA ASP A 121 -1.31 2.15 0.43
C ASP A 121 -2.64 2.20 -0.34
N TYR A 122 -3.44 1.16 -0.17
CA TYR A 122 -4.80 1.09 -0.70
C TYR A 122 -5.78 1.29 0.45
N PHE A 123 -6.85 2.02 0.19
CA PHE A 123 -7.90 2.30 1.16
C PHE A 123 -9.27 2.22 0.48
N PRO A 124 -10.37 2.12 1.24
CA PRO A 124 -11.71 2.11 0.66
C PRO A 124 -11.93 3.29 -0.29
N GLY A 125 -12.19 2.98 -1.58
CA GLY A 125 -12.43 3.97 -2.61
C GLY A 125 -11.19 4.51 -3.35
N GLY A 126 -9.96 4.04 -3.06
CA GLY A 126 -8.79 4.55 -3.77
C GLY A 126 -7.44 4.03 -3.31
N ALA A 127 -6.39 4.69 -3.79
CA ALA A 127 -5.02 4.40 -3.41
C ALA A 127 -4.15 5.66 -3.51
N GLU A 128 -3.09 5.69 -2.70
CA GLU A 128 -2.02 6.68 -2.81
C GLU A 128 -0.70 5.95 -2.98
N VAL A 129 0.08 6.35 -4.00
CA VAL A 129 1.33 5.68 -4.35
C VAL A 129 2.44 6.66 -4.67
N GLU A 130 3.65 6.18 -4.43
CA GLU A 130 4.86 6.73 -4.97
C GLU A 130 5.44 5.74 -5.99
N GLY A 131 6.03 6.27 -7.05
CA GLY A 131 6.60 5.43 -8.09
C GLY A 131 7.81 6.05 -8.77
N MET A 132 8.46 5.23 -9.58
CA MET A 132 9.63 5.59 -10.35
C MET A 132 9.45 5.10 -11.78
N ALA A 133 9.63 6.02 -12.73
CA ALA A 133 9.61 5.77 -14.16
C ALA A 133 11.04 5.77 -14.71
N LEU A 134 11.43 4.72 -15.44
CA LEU A 134 12.72 4.63 -16.11
C LEU A 134 12.61 5.11 -17.56
N VAL A 135 13.19 6.28 -17.83
CA VAL A 135 13.13 6.94 -19.14
C VAL A 135 14.52 6.92 -19.78
N GLY A 136 14.81 5.85 -20.52
CA GLY A 136 16.15 5.61 -21.06
C GLY A 136 17.17 5.39 -19.95
N LYS A 137 18.07 6.37 -19.72
CA LYS A 137 19.12 6.31 -18.69
C LYS A 137 18.79 7.12 -17.43
N THR A 138 17.62 7.72 -17.36
CA THR A 138 17.24 8.63 -16.28
C THR A 138 15.98 8.11 -15.59
N SER A 139 15.96 8.13 -14.27
CA SER A 139 14.76 7.87 -13.48
C SER A 139 13.98 9.17 -13.23
N VAL A 140 12.67 9.07 -13.13
CA VAL A 140 11.79 10.16 -12.69
C VAL A 140 10.88 9.60 -11.61
N THR A 141 10.84 10.24 -10.45
CA THR A 141 9.91 9.92 -9.39
C THR A 141 8.59 10.66 -9.57
N PHE A 142 7.51 10.01 -9.16
CA PHE A 142 6.17 10.56 -9.21
C PHE A 142 5.36 10.11 -7.99
N THR A 143 4.33 10.89 -7.67
CA THR A 143 3.25 10.46 -6.78
C THR A 143 1.95 10.39 -7.54
N ALA A 144 1.12 9.42 -7.22
CA ALA A 144 -0.18 9.27 -7.83
C ALA A 144 -1.27 9.03 -6.79
N ARG A 145 -2.46 9.55 -7.06
CA ARG A 145 -3.68 9.22 -6.32
C ARG A 145 -4.69 8.60 -7.25
N LEU A 146 -5.24 7.45 -6.87
CA LEU A 146 -6.32 6.78 -7.56
C LEU A 146 -7.62 6.96 -6.78
N THR A 147 -8.72 7.18 -7.49
CA THR A 147 -10.07 7.30 -6.92
C THR A 147 -11.05 6.45 -7.71
N LEU A 148 -11.67 5.48 -7.02
CA LEU A 148 -12.71 4.62 -7.57
C LEU A 148 -13.89 5.47 -8.07
N LYS A 149 -14.40 5.13 -9.25
CA LYS A 149 -15.57 5.75 -9.87
C LYS A 149 -16.70 4.79 -10.11
N ASP A 150 -16.38 3.55 -10.46
CA ASP A 150 -17.37 2.52 -10.71
C ASP A 150 -16.81 1.17 -10.31
N ALA A 151 -17.53 0.43 -9.48
CA ALA A 151 -17.13 -0.89 -8.99
C ALA A 151 -17.74 -1.98 -9.87
N MET A 152 -17.01 -3.09 -10.06
CA MET A 152 -17.41 -4.22 -10.91
C MET A 152 -17.85 -5.43 -10.11
#